data_AF-A0AAW0H060-F1
#
_entry.id   AF-A0AAW0H060-F1
#
_cell.length_a   1.000
_cell.length_b   1.000
_cell.length_c   1.000
_cell.angle_alpha   90.00
_cell.angle_beta   90.00
_cell.angle_gamma   90.00
#
_symmetry.space_group_name_H-M   'P 1'
#
loop_
_entity.id
_entity.type
_entity.pdbx_description
1 polymer ?
#
loop_
_entity_poly.entity_id
_entity_poly.type
_entity_poly.pdbx_seq_one_letter_code
_entity_poly.pdbx_strand_id
1 'polypeptide(L)'
;MAELERSIKPYSLVRPLLVSALRPVVLLPECLAPRLIRNLLDLPSSRLDFQVCPAESFSGEEQCASSAPGAPKAWSATPGLGSRIRAIQESVGKKHCLLELGARGVRELVQSEVYPIVIHVEVTEKNVREIRGLLGRPGWRDSELLRQCRGSEQCLWGLPCSWVQVPAHAWGHAEELAKVVRGRILQEQARLVWVERGSSRGGSGSSSEA
;
A
#
# COMPACT_ATOMS: atom_id res chain seq x y z
N MET A 1 9.28 -30.82 14.90
CA MET A 1 9.73 -29.65 14.11
C MET A 1 8.91 -29.64 12.84
N ALA A 2 7.91 -28.75 12.75
CA ALA A 2 7.10 -28.62 11.54
C ALA A 2 7.89 -27.75 10.56
N GLU A 3 8.44 -28.38 9.54
CA GLU A 3 9.03 -27.73 8.39
C GLU A 3 7.89 -26.97 7.70
N LEU A 4 7.85 -25.65 7.88
CA LEU A 4 6.92 -24.80 7.15
C LEU A 4 7.36 -24.87 5.69
N GLU A 5 6.78 -25.80 4.94
CA GLU A 5 6.87 -25.86 3.48
C GLU A 5 6.62 -24.44 2.97
N ARG A 6 7.69 -23.74 2.61
CA ARG A 6 7.61 -22.51 1.84
C ARG A 6 7.00 -22.94 0.53
N SER A 7 5.68 -22.81 0.42
CA SER A 7 4.95 -22.96 -0.83
C SER A 7 5.48 -21.88 -1.77
N ILE A 8 6.52 -22.24 -2.52
CA ILE A 8 7.04 -21.43 -3.62
C ILE A 8 5.94 -21.47 -4.67
N LYS A 9 5.28 -20.34 -4.93
CA LYS A 9 4.47 -20.18 -6.14
C LYS A 9 5.45 -19.84 -7.28
N PRO A 10 5.76 -20.78 -8.20
CA PRO A 10 6.82 -20.56 -9.16
C PRO A 10 6.45 -19.48 -10.17
N TYR A 11 5.22 -19.48 -10.69
CA TYR A 11 4.71 -18.46 -11.61
C TYR A 11 3.17 -18.38 -11.55
N SER A 12 2.62 -17.18 -11.75
CA SER A 12 1.18 -16.95 -11.94
C SER A 12 0.92 -16.45 -13.37
N LEU A 13 -0.17 -16.91 -13.99
CA LEU A 13 -0.59 -16.37 -15.29
C LEU A 13 -1.14 -14.97 -15.12
N VAL A 14 -0.61 -14.01 -15.88
CA VAL A 14 -1.00 -12.60 -15.82
C VAL A 14 -1.55 -12.11 -17.16
N ARG A 15 -2.31 -11.03 -17.14
CA ARG A 15 -2.72 -10.27 -18.32
C ARG A 15 -2.29 -8.81 -18.19
N PRO A 16 -1.89 -8.16 -19.29
CA PRO A 16 -1.69 -6.72 -19.29
C PRO A 16 -3.05 -6.02 -19.19
N LEU A 17 -3.11 -4.97 -18.38
CA LEU A 17 -4.26 -4.09 -18.21
C LEU A 17 -3.79 -2.65 -18.36
N LEU A 18 -4.39 -1.93 -19.29
CA LEU A 18 -4.25 -0.48 -19.39
C LEU A 18 -5.22 0.17 -18.40
N VAL A 19 -4.68 0.89 -17.42
CA VAL A 19 -5.47 1.68 -16.46
C VAL A 19 -5.38 3.14 -16.88
N SER A 20 -6.41 3.63 -17.55
CA SER A 20 -6.44 5.01 -18.07
C SER A 20 -6.64 6.06 -16.97
N ALA A 21 -7.28 5.68 -15.86
CA ALA A 21 -7.40 6.52 -14.67
C ALA A 21 -6.07 6.59 -13.90
N LEU A 22 -5.88 7.67 -13.14
CA LEU A 22 -4.79 7.72 -12.17
C LEU A 22 -4.98 6.65 -11.11
N ARG A 23 -3.89 6.10 -10.59
CA ARG A 23 -3.94 4.98 -9.65
C ARG A 23 -3.72 5.46 -8.21
N PRO A 24 -4.37 4.83 -7.21
CA PRO A 24 -3.98 5.04 -5.82
C PRO A 24 -2.53 4.62 -5.58
N VAL A 25 -1.89 5.20 -4.58
CA VAL A 25 -0.48 4.96 -4.25
C VAL A 25 -0.35 4.48 -2.82
N VAL A 26 0.30 3.33 -2.64
CA VAL A 26 0.61 2.76 -1.33
C VAL A 26 2.12 2.77 -1.14
N LEU A 27 2.57 3.29 0.00
CA LEU A 27 3.99 3.38 0.36
C LEU A 27 4.31 2.36 1.45
N LEU A 28 5.33 1.55 1.22
CA LEU A 28 5.82 0.55 2.14
C LEU A 28 7.31 0.80 2.45
N PRO A 29 7.81 0.52 3.66
CA PRO A 29 7.08 0.05 4.84
C PRO A 29 6.04 1.06 5.37
N GLU A 30 4.96 0.55 5.97
CA GLU A 30 3.79 1.33 6.38
C GLU A 30 4.14 2.46 7.35
N CYS A 31 5.15 2.25 8.21
CA CYS A 31 5.59 3.24 9.18
C CYS A 31 6.11 4.53 8.51
N LEU A 32 6.61 4.45 7.27
CA LEU A 32 7.12 5.60 6.53
C LEU A 32 6.01 6.41 5.86
N ALA A 33 4.86 5.79 5.58
CA ALA A 33 3.83 6.37 4.75
C ALA A 33 3.37 7.76 5.23
N PRO A 34 3.03 8.00 6.51
CA PRO A 34 2.53 9.32 6.93
C PRO A 34 3.55 10.44 6.69
N ARG A 35 4.83 10.19 7.00
CA ARG A 35 5.88 11.19 6.80
C ARG A 35 6.19 11.39 5.32
N LEU A 36 6.26 10.32 4.54
CA LEU A 36 6.54 10.40 3.11
C LEU A 36 5.40 11.07 2.35
N ILE A 37 4.15 10.82 2.70
CA ILE A 37 2.98 11.49 2.13
C ILE A 37 3.07 13.00 2.37
N ARG A 38 3.37 13.41 3.61
CA ARG A 38 3.59 14.83 3.92
C ARG A 38 4.72 15.42 3.07
N ASN A 39 5.88 14.78 3.05
CA ASN A 39 7.03 15.28 2.28
C ASN A 39 6.72 15.35 0.77
N LEU A 40 6.00 14.37 0.22
CA LEU A 40 5.56 14.38 -1.17
C LEU A 40 4.66 15.59 -1.45
N LEU A 41 3.70 15.89 -0.58
CA LEU A 41 2.79 17.03 -0.74
C LEU A 41 3.45 18.39 -0.51
N ASP A 42 4.58 18.41 0.19
CA ASP A 42 5.38 19.61 0.42
C ASP A 42 6.34 19.92 -0.75
N LEU A 43 6.54 18.98 -1.69
CA LEU A 43 7.32 19.26 -2.90
C LEU A 43 6.61 20.30 -3.80
N PRO A 44 7.38 21.15 -4.52
CA PRO A 44 6.81 22.12 -5.45
C PRO A 44 5.91 21.46 -6.50
N SER A 45 4.73 22.05 -6.75
CA SER A 45 3.72 21.60 -7.73
C SER A 45 3.16 20.19 -7.50
N SER A 46 3.61 19.47 -6.49
CA SER A 46 3.20 18.08 -6.21
C SER A 46 1.72 17.95 -5.86
N ARG A 47 1.14 19.01 -5.27
CA ARG A 47 -0.31 19.08 -4.98
C ARG A 47 -1.18 19.14 -6.23
N LEU A 48 -0.60 19.31 -7.43
CA LEU A 48 -1.33 19.15 -8.70
C LEU A 48 -1.49 17.68 -9.07
N ASP A 49 -0.54 16.83 -8.68
CA ASP A 49 -0.50 15.40 -9.04
C ASP A 49 -1.06 14.50 -7.94
N PHE A 50 -0.97 14.93 -6.67
CA PHE A 50 -1.27 14.09 -5.51
C PHE A 50 -2.28 14.72 -4.56
N GLN A 51 -3.03 13.86 -3.88
CA GLN A 51 -3.88 14.20 -2.74
C GLN A 51 -3.86 13.09 -1.70
N VAL A 52 -4.15 13.41 -0.44
CA VAL A 52 -4.38 12.39 0.60
C VAL A 52 -5.76 11.78 0.39
N CYS A 53 -5.85 10.46 0.49
CA CYS A 53 -7.14 9.77 0.50
C CYS A 53 -7.77 9.84 1.89
N PRO A 54 -9.05 10.23 2.04
CA PRO A 54 -9.75 10.21 3.32
C PRO A 54 -10.13 8.80 3.79
N ALA A 55 -9.52 7.76 3.20
CA ALA A 55 -9.71 6.40 3.65
C ALA A 55 -9.08 6.27 5.03
N GLU A 56 -9.90 6.14 6.06
CA GLU A 56 -9.48 5.76 7.41
C GLU A 56 -8.50 4.59 7.26
N SER A 57 -7.28 4.78 7.80
CA SER A 57 -6.15 3.89 7.60
C SER A 57 -6.61 2.44 7.76
N PHE A 58 -6.28 1.54 6.83
CA PHE A 58 -6.60 0.11 6.98
C PHE A 58 -5.65 -0.54 8.01
N SER A 59 -5.19 0.23 9.01
CA SER A 59 -4.64 -0.30 10.23
C SER A 59 -5.76 -1.10 10.88
N GLY A 60 -5.73 -2.41 10.63
CA GLY A 60 -6.46 -3.38 11.41
C GLY A 60 -5.89 -3.41 12.83
N GLU A 61 -6.09 -2.33 13.57
CA GLU A 61 -6.30 -2.42 15.00
C GLU A 61 -7.78 -2.13 15.16
N GLU A 62 -8.58 -3.19 15.30
CA GLU A 62 -9.74 -3.10 16.15
C GLU A 62 -9.22 -2.55 17.48
N GLN A 63 -9.26 -1.23 17.65
CA GLN A 63 -9.35 -0.65 18.97
C GLN A 63 -10.67 -1.17 19.52
N CYS A 64 -10.60 -2.36 20.10
CA CYS A 64 -11.45 -2.71 21.21
C CYS A 64 -11.09 -1.68 22.28
N ALA A 65 -11.71 -0.50 22.18
CA ALA A 65 -11.81 0.40 23.31
C ALA A 65 -12.29 -0.50 24.43
N SER A 66 -11.41 -0.73 25.41
CA SER A 66 -11.69 -1.49 26.61
C SER A 66 -12.88 -0.82 27.26
N SER A 67 -14.06 -1.26 26.87
CA SER A 67 -15.32 -0.76 27.37
C SER A 67 -15.42 -1.37 28.75
N ALA A 68 -15.50 -0.52 29.78
CA ALA A 68 -15.83 -0.97 31.12
C ALA A 68 -17.06 -1.90 31.04
N PRO A 69 -17.12 -2.98 31.83
CA PRO A 69 -18.24 -3.91 31.80
C PRO A 69 -19.53 -3.15 32.09
N GLY A 70 -20.39 -3.00 31.08
CA GLY A 70 -21.70 -2.33 31.21
C GLY A 70 -21.90 -1.03 30.42
N ALA A 71 -20.89 -0.47 29.73
CA ALA A 71 -21.13 0.68 28.85
C ALA A 71 -21.84 0.25 27.55
N PRO A 72 -22.89 0.96 27.07
CA PRO A 72 -23.46 0.70 25.76
C PRO A 72 -22.36 0.88 24.72
N LYS A 73 -22.08 -0.17 23.93
CA LYS A 73 -21.18 -0.09 22.78
C LYS A 73 -21.72 1.01 21.87
N ALA A 74 -21.13 2.19 21.90
CA ALA A 74 -21.20 3.11 20.77
C ALA A 74 -20.36 2.46 19.69
N TRP A 75 -20.99 1.71 18.79
CA TRP A 75 -20.35 1.26 17.57
C TRP A 75 -20.07 2.56 16.80
N SER A 76 -18.86 3.09 16.88
CA SER A 76 -18.38 3.91 15.77
C SER A 76 -18.51 3.00 14.56
N ALA A 77 -19.43 3.34 13.67
CA ALA A 77 -19.67 2.54 12.47
C ALA A 77 -18.44 2.72 11.59
N THR A 78 -17.38 1.95 11.85
CA THR A 78 -16.24 1.86 10.95
C THR A 78 -16.82 1.54 9.59
N PRO A 79 -16.61 2.39 8.57
CA PRO A 79 -17.19 2.14 7.27
C PRO A 79 -16.76 0.74 6.81
N GLY A 80 -17.74 -0.09 6.45
CA GLY A 80 -17.47 -1.43 5.96
C GLY A 80 -16.43 -1.42 4.84
N LEU A 81 -15.68 -2.51 4.65
CA LEU A 81 -14.61 -2.57 3.65
C LEU A 81 -15.07 -2.03 2.27
N GLY A 82 -16.28 -2.42 1.83
CA GLY A 82 -16.86 -1.95 0.56
C GLY A 82 -17.11 -0.44 0.47
N SER A 83 -17.50 0.24 1.55
CA SER A 83 -17.68 1.70 1.52
C SER A 83 -16.34 2.43 1.50
N ARG A 84 -15.30 1.89 2.16
CA ARG A 84 -13.93 2.42 2.08
C ARG A 84 -13.34 2.28 0.68
N ILE A 85 -13.47 1.12 0.05
CA ILE A 85 -13.03 0.91 -1.34
C ILE A 85 -13.73 1.89 -2.28
N ARG A 86 -15.05 2.09 -2.10
CA ARG A 86 -15.82 3.06 -2.89
C ARG A 86 -15.30 4.48 -2.70
N ALA A 87 -15.04 4.91 -1.47
CA ALA A 87 -14.47 6.23 -1.20
C ALA A 87 -13.08 6.43 -1.86
N ILE A 88 -12.26 5.37 -1.91
CA ILE A 88 -10.99 5.41 -2.65
C ILE A 88 -11.23 5.56 -4.15
N GLN A 89 -12.15 4.78 -4.72
CA GLN A 89 -12.49 4.89 -6.15
C GLN A 89 -13.04 6.27 -6.51
N GLU A 90 -13.85 6.87 -5.64
CA GLU A 90 -14.45 8.21 -5.84
C GLU A 90 -13.42 9.34 -5.69
N SER A 91 -12.42 9.15 -4.83
CA SER A 91 -11.35 10.14 -4.62
C SER A 91 -10.26 10.07 -5.68
N VAL A 92 -10.08 8.91 -6.31
CA VAL A 92 -9.27 8.75 -7.51
C VAL A 92 -9.97 9.48 -8.67
N GLY A 93 -9.37 10.58 -9.11
CA GLY A 93 -9.92 11.38 -10.20
C GLY A 93 -8.80 12.03 -10.98
N LYS A 94 -8.65 13.35 -10.83
CA LYS A 94 -7.60 14.14 -11.51
C LYS A 94 -6.23 14.04 -10.84
N LYS A 95 -6.13 13.36 -9.68
CA LYS A 95 -4.90 13.20 -8.89
C LYS A 95 -4.74 11.77 -8.41
N HIS A 96 -3.50 11.37 -8.16
CA HIS A 96 -3.17 10.16 -7.43
C HIS A 96 -3.58 10.27 -5.96
N CYS A 97 -4.31 9.27 -5.47
CA CYS A 97 -4.68 9.19 -4.05
C CYS A 97 -3.57 8.50 -3.25
N LEU A 98 -2.93 9.24 -2.35
CA LEU A 98 -1.92 8.72 -1.43
C LEU A 98 -2.60 8.05 -0.23
N LEU A 99 -2.23 6.81 0.04
CA LEU A 99 -2.91 5.91 0.97
C LEU A 99 -1.97 5.41 2.07
N GLU A 100 -2.39 5.53 3.32
CA GLU A 100 -1.72 4.96 4.49
C GLU A 100 -2.21 3.51 4.72
N LEU A 101 -1.77 2.60 3.85
CA LEU A 101 -2.18 1.20 3.86
C LEU A 101 -0.99 0.26 3.97
N GLY A 102 -1.23 -0.86 4.63
CA GLY A 102 -0.32 -1.98 4.59
C GLY A 102 -0.61 -2.99 3.50
N ALA A 103 0.23 -4.02 3.44
CA ALA A 103 0.12 -5.09 2.44
C ALA A 103 -1.28 -5.75 2.41
N ARG A 104 -1.98 -5.80 3.54
CA ARG A 104 -3.37 -6.26 3.61
C ARG A 104 -4.32 -5.36 2.80
N GLY A 105 -4.25 -4.05 3.00
CA GLY A 105 -5.08 -3.09 2.26
C GLY A 105 -4.82 -3.15 0.75
N VAL A 106 -3.58 -3.39 0.34
CA VAL A 106 -3.24 -3.64 -1.08
C VAL A 106 -3.98 -4.86 -1.64
N ARG A 107 -4.05 -5.96 -0.89
CA ARG A 107 -4.78 -7.17 -1.32
C ARG A 107 -6.26 -6.87 -1.52
N GLU A 108 -6.86 -6.15 -0.58
CA GLU A 108 -8.29 -5.79 -0.62
C GLU A 108 -8.62 -4.83 -1.79
N LEU A 109 -7.72 -3.89 -2.10
CA LEU A 109 -7.83 -3.04 -3.30
C LEU A 109 -7.84 -3.89 -4.57
N VAL A 110 -6.84 -4.76 -4.75
CA VAL A 110 -6.71 -5.56 -5.97
C VAL A 110 -7.86 -6.56 -6.13
N GLN A 111 -8.34 -7.15 -5.03
CA GLN A 111 -9.53 -8.01 -5.03
C GLN A 111 -10.80 -7.27 -5.43
N SER A 112 -10.84 -5.95 -5.22
CA SER A 112 -11.95 -5.08 -5.64
C SER A 112 -11.69 -4.41 -6.99
N GLU A 113 -10.76 -4.94 -7.78
CA GLU A 113 -10.34 -4.43 -9.10
C GLU A 113 -9.80 -2.99 -9.08
N VAL A 114 -9.30 -2.54 -7.92
CA VAL A 114 -8.55 -1.28 -7.77
C VAL A 114 -7.07 -1.62 -7.77
N TYR A 115 -6.32 -1.13 -8.77
CA TYR A 115 -4.92 -1.51 -8.97
C TYR A 115 -3.96 -0.39 -8.53
N PRO A 116 -3.48 -0.38 -7.27
CA PRO A 116 -2.61 0.67 -6.78
C PRO A 116 -1.20 0.60 -7.39
N ILE A 117 -0.48 1.71 -7.34
CA ILE A 117 0.98 1.77 -7.47
C ILE A 117 1.57 1.51 -6.09
N VAL A 118 2.33 0.42 -5.95
CA VAL A 118 2.98 0.06 -4.69
C VAL A 118 4.45 0.42 -4.77
N ILE A 119 4.88 1.36 -3.92
CA ILE A 119 6.29 1.77 -3.80
C ILE A 119 6.86 1.19 -2.51
N HIS A 120 7.91 0.37 -2.62
CA HIS A 120 8.69 -0.09 -1.49
C HIS A 120 9.97 0.73 -1.34
N VAL A 121 10.19 1.37 -0.20
CA VAL A 121 11.45 2.03 0.15
C VAL A 121 12.35 1.04 0.88
N GLU A 122 13.47 0.71 0.26
CA GLU A 122 14.45 -0.19 0.85
C GLU A 122 15.14 0.45 2.07
N VAL A 123 15.06 -0.23 3.21
CA VAL A 123 15.67 0.19 4.47
C VAL A 123 16.82 -0.74 4.83
N THR A 124 18.02 -0.17 4.95
CA THR A 124 19.27 -0.88 5.21
C THR A 124 20.04 -0.19 6.33
N GLU A 125 21.09 -0.83 6.82
CA GLU A 125 22.01 -0.25 7.81
C GLU A 125 22.60 1.10 7.35
N LYS A 126 22.67 1.34 6.04
CA LYS A 126 23.24 2.56 5.45
C LYS A 126 22.35 3.79 5.59
N ASN A 127 21.03 3.61 5.64
CA ASN A 127 20.06 4.71 5.63
C ASN A 127 19.10 4.71 6.84
N VAL A 128 19.25 3.75 7.76
CA VAL A 128 18.37 3.59 8.93
C VAL A 128 18.33 4.84 9.81
N ARG A 129 19.42 5.60 9.90
CA ARG A 129 19.50 6.82 10.71
C ARG A 129 18.65 7.93 10.12
N GLU A 130 18.69 8.10 8.81
CA GLU A 130 17.88 9.04 8.03
C GLU A 130 16.41 8.66 8.11
N ILE A 131 16.08 7.36 7.99
CA ILE A 131 14.71 6.85 8.17
C ILE A 131 14.20 7.13 9.59
N ARG A 132 15.02 6.87 10.62
CA ARG A 132 14.64 7.18 12.00
C ARG A 132 14.41 8.68 12.20
N GLY A 133 15.27 9.52 11.60
CA GLY A 133 15.11 10.98 11.58
C GLY A 133 13.82 11.43 10.90
N LEU A 134 13.43 10.78 9.80
CA LEU A 134 12.14 10.99 9.13
C LEU A 134 10.96 10.67 10.04
N LEU A 135 11.00 9.53 10.72
CA LEU A 135 9.95 9.08 11.62
C LEU A 135 9.79 9.97 12.86
N GLY A 136 10.83 10.70 13.26
CA GLY A 136 10.78 11.58 14.42
C GLY A 136 10.48 10.84 15.73
N ARG A 137 10.82 9.54 15.83
CA ARG A 137 10.57 8.68 17.00
C ARG A 137 11.85 8.54 17.83
N PRO A 138 12.05 9.34 18.89
CA PRO A 138 13.32 9.40 19.63
C PRO A 138 13.69 8.13 20.43
N GLY A 139 12.85 7.10 20.48
CA GLY A 139 13.11 5.86 21.25
C GLY A 139 13.45 4.61 20.42
N TRP A 140 13.45 4.70 19.09
CA TRP A 140 13.63 3.51 18.25
C TRP A 140 15.12 3.20 18.06
N ARG A 141 15.49 1.95 18.39
CA ARG A 141 16.82 1.41 18.06
C ARG A 141 16.87 1.08 16.57
N ASP A 142 18.00 1.38 15.93
CA ASP A 142 18.21 1.11 14.50
C ASP A 142 17.93 -0.36 14.15
N SER A 143 18.32 -1.30 15.03
CA SER A 143 18.04 -2.74 14.86
C SER A 143 16.55 -3.09 14.88
N GLU A 144 15.75 -2.41 15.72
CA GLU A 144 14.31 -2.64 15.82
C GLU A 144 13.60 -2.13 14.57
N LEU A 145 14.01 -0.94 14.11
CA LEU A 145 13.51 -0.34 12.87
C LEU A 145 13.82 -1.22 11.66
N LEU A 146 15.07 -1.68 11.53
CA LEU A 146 15.47 -2.59 10.45
C LEU A 146 14.67 -3.89 10.47
N ARG A 147 14.47 -4.48 11.65
CA ARG A 147 13.67 -5.70 11.81
C ARG A 147 12.23 -5.48 11.36
N GLN A 148 11.62 -4.37 11.75
CA GLN A 148 10.26 -4.03 11.34
C GLN A 148 10.15 -3.83 9.83
N CYS A 149 11.05 -3.04 9.23
CA CYS A 149 11.04 -2.77 7.79
C CYS A 149 11.25 -4.05 6.97
N ARG A 150 12.20 -4.92 7.37
CA ARG A 150 12.41 -6.23 6.73
C ARG A 150 11.21 -7.16 6.88
N GLY A 151 10.49 -7.09 7.99
CA GLY A 151 9.24 -7.82 8.17
C GLY A 151 8.15 -7.38 7.19
N SER A 152 8.01 -6.06 6.97
CA SER A 152 7.08 -5.51 5.97
C SER A 152 7.47 -5.91 4.54
N GLU A 153 8.77 -5.94 4.23
CA GLU A 153 9.28 -6.39 2.92
C GLU A 153 8.89 -7.84 2.59
N GLN A 154 8.86 -8.75 3.59
CA GLN A 154 8.42 -10.14 3.37
C GLN A 154 6.97 -10.22 2.87
N CYS A 155 6.11 -9.29 3.28
CA CYS A 155 4.72 -9.24 2.85
C CYS A 155 4.56 -8.87 1.37
N LEU A 156 5.56 -8.21 0.76
CA LEU A 156 5.56 -7.82 -0.66
C LEU A 156 5.48 -9.01 -1.60
N TRP A 157 6.20 -10.09 -1.28
CA TRP A 157 6.25 -11.31 -2.09
C TRP A 157 4.89 -12.00 -2.23
N GLY A 158 3.99 -11.74 -1.30
CA GLY A 158 2.63 -12.27 -1.35
C GLY A 158 1.62 -11.34 -2.01
N LEU A 159 1.99 -10.14 -2.46
CA LEU A 159 1.04 -9.19 -3.03
C LEU A 159 0.46 -9.70 -4.36
N PRO A 160 -0.84 -9.49 -4.63
CA PRO A 160 -1.50 -9.91 -5.87
C PRO A 160 -1.23 -8.95 -7.05
N CYS A 161 -0.19 -8.11 -6.95
CA CYS A 161 0.20 -7.15 -7.97
C CYS A 161 1.69 -6.82 -7.88
N SER A 162 2.24 -6.25 -8.95
CA SER A 162 3.62 -5.76 -8.97
C SER A 162 3.83 -4.58 -8.01
N TRP A 163 5.06 -4.46 -7.52
CA TRP A 163 5.55 -3.36 -6.71
C TRP A 163 6.91 -2.91 -7.26
N VAL A 164 7.31 -1.67 -6.96
CA VAL A 164 8.60 -1.12 -7.39
C VAL A 164 9.43 -0.71 -6.17
N GLN A 165 10.72 -1.00 -6.24
CA GLN A 165 11.68 -0.63 -5.19
C GLN A 165 12.27 0.76 -5.43
N VAL A 166 12.39 1.54 -4.36
CA VAL A 166 13.28 2.69 -4.23
C VAL A 166 14.51 2.20 -3.46
N PRO A 167 15.65 1.97 -4.14
CA PRO A 167 16.80 1.38 -3.50
C PRO A 167 17.49 2.38 -2.56
N ALA A 168 18.19 1.87 -1.56
CA ALA A 168 18.79 2.69 -0.50
C ALA A 168 19.79 3.74 -1.02
N HIS A 169 20.46 3.46 -2.15
CA HIS A 169 21.47 4.36 -2.74
C HIS A 169 20.87 5.45 -3.65
N ALA A 170 19.55 5.42 -3.93
CA ALA A 170 18.93 6.39 -4.82
C ALA A 170 18.64 7.74 -4.17
N TRP A 171 18.86 7.88 -2.86
CA TRP A 171 18.57 9.08 -2.09
C TRP A 171 19.55 9.21 -0.91
N GLY A 172 19.90 10.44 -0.54
CA GLY A 172 20.77 10.72 0.61
C GLY A 172 20.04 11.37 1.80
N HIS A 173 18.87 11.97 1.58
CA HIS A 173 18.11 12.63 2.64
C HIS A 173 16.60 12.67 2.34
N ALA A 174 15.82 13.15 3.32
CA ALA A 174 14.36 13.17 3.33
C ALA A 174 13.70 13.77 2.07
N GLU A 175 14.25 14.88 1.57
CA GLU A 175 13.69 15.60 0.43
C GLU A 175 13.97 14.88 -0.90
N GLU A 176 15.20 14.37 -1.07
CA GLU A 176 15.55 13.52 -2.21
C GLU A 176 14.71 12.25 -2.27
N LEU A 177 14.45 11.60 -1.13
CA LEU A 177 13.58 10.43 -1.09
C LEU A 177 12.18 10.75 -1.63
N ALA A 178 11.58 11.88 -1.23
CA ALA A 178 10.29 12.29 -1.75
C ALA A 178 10.33 12.55 -3.27
N LYS A 179 11.40 13.18 -3.79
CA LYS A 179 11.58 13.42 -5.23
C LYS A 179 11.69 12.11 -6.02
N VAL A 180 12.47 11.16 -5.53
CA VAL A 180 12.66 9.83 -6.14
C VAL A 180 11.34 9.05 -6.13
N VAL A 181 10.62 9.05 -5.01
CA VAL A 181 9.29 8.42 -4.90
C VAL A 181 8.30 9.04 -5.88
N ARG A 182 8.22 10.38 -5.95
CA ARG A 182 7.37 11.08 -6.94
C ARG A 182 7.68 10.63 -8.37
N GLY A 183 8.97 10.61 -8.74
CA GLY A 183 9.40 10.15 -10.06
C GLY A 183 8.98 8.70 -10.35
N ARG A 184 9.13 7.80 -9.38
CA ARG A 184 8.69 6.40 -9.51
C ARG A 184 7.18 6.27 -9.67
N ILE A 185 6.38 7.06 -8.96
CA ILE A 185 4.92 7.02 -9.12
C ILE A 185 4.51 7.44 -10.53
N LEU A 186 5.05 8.55 -11.04
CA LEU A 186 4.74 9.03 -12.39
C LEU A 186 5.20 8.03 -13.46
N GLN A 187 6.36 7.41 -13.27
CA GLN A 187 6.85 6.36 -14.15
C GLN A 187 5.93 5.13 -14.15
N GLU A 188 5.50 4.66 -12.98
CA GLU A 188 4.63 3.49 -12.85
C GLU A 188 3.18 3.76 -13.32
N GLN A 189 2.72 5.02 -13.29
CA GLN A 189 1.44 5.40 -13.89
C GLN A 189 1.43 5.22 -15.41
N ALA A 190 2.55 5.43 -16.08
CA ALA A 190 2.68 5.27 -17.53
C ALA A 190 2.83 3.80 -17.99
N ARG A 191 2.89 2.84 -17.04
CA ARG A 191 3.11 1.42 -17.34
C ARG A 191 1.81 0.62 -17.36
N LEU A 192 1.81 -0.45 -18.15
CA LEU A 192 0.77 -1.48 -18.09
C LEU A 192 0.78 -2.16 -16.72
N VAL A 193 -0.40 -2.38 -16.17
CA VAL A 193 -0.59 -3.16 -14.95
C VAL A 193 -0.67 -4.63 -15.32
N TRP A 194 0.12 -5.47 -14.66
CA TRP A 194 0.03 -6.92 -14.80
C TRP A 194 -0.88 -7.46 -13.70
N VAL A 195 -2.02 -8.02 -14.12
CA VAL A 195 -3.03 -8.55 -13.21
C VAL A 195 -3.05 -10.07 -13.35
N GLU A 196 -3.03 -10.79 -12.23
CA GLU A 196 -3.22 -12.24 -12.25
C GLU A 196 -4.56 -12.58 -12.91
N ARG A 197 -4.57 -13.53 -13.84
CA ARG A 197 -5.82 -14.09 -14.34
C ARG A 197 -6.44 -14.85 -13.18
N GLY A 198 -7.52 -14.31 -12.63
CA GLY A 198 -8.34 -15.06 -11.70
C GLY A 198 -8.71 -16.39 -12.36
N SER A 199 -8.56 -17.50 -11.63
CA SER A 199 -9.36 -18.67 -11.93
C SER A 199 -10.79 -18.20 -11.78
N SER A 200 -11.42 -17.84 -12.91
CA SER A 200 -12.82 -17.49 -12.96
C SER A 200 -13.55 -18.55 -12.15
N ARG A 201 -14.15 -18.17 -11.02
CA ARG A 201 -15.20 -19.00 -10.42
C ARG A 201 -16.15 -19.27 -11.58
N GLY A 202 -16.20 -20.53 -12.00
CA GLY A 202 -16.90 -20.95 -13.20
C GLY A 202 -18.28 -20.33 -13.19
N GLY A 203 -18.53 -19.45 -14.16
CA GLY A 203 -19.88 -19.14 -14.54
C GLY A 203 -20.48 -20.44 -15.01
N SER A 204 -21.31 -21.04 -14.18
CA SER A 204 -22.27 -22.05 -14.60
C SER A 204 -23.21 -21.37 -15.59
N GLY A 205 -22.80 -21.35 -16.86
CA GLY A 205 -23.68 -21.09 -17.98
C GLY A 205 -24.64 -22.26 -18.07
N SER A 206 -25.80 -22.12 -17.43
CA SER A 206 -26.95 -22.95 -17.77
C SER A 206 -27.51 -22.39 -19.07
N SER A 207 -27.05 -22.93 -20.19
CA SER A 207 -27.86 -22.95 -21.41
C SER A 207 -29.14 -23.71 -21.10
N SER A 208 -30.29 -23.07 -21.25
CA SER A 208 -31.53 -23.78 -21.52
C SER A 208 -32.31 -22.97 -22.53
N GLU A 209 -32.11 -23.37 -23.78
CA GLU A 209 -33.09 -23.25 -24.85
C GLU A 209 -34.23 -24.25 -24.57
N ALA A 210 -35.46 -23.76 -24.59
CA ALA A 210 -36.72 -24.39 -25.03
C ALA A 210 -37.90 -23.63 -24.44
#